data_AF-A0A9P8F2N9-F1
#
_entry.id   AF-A0A9P8F2N9-F1
#
_cell.length_a   1.000
_cell.length_b   1.000
_cell.length_c   1.000
_cell.angle_alpha   90.00
_cell.angle_beta   90.00
_cell.angle_gamma   90.00
#
_symmetry.space_group_name_H-M   'P 1'
#
loop_
_entity.id
_entity.type
_entity.pdbx_description
1 polymer ?
#
loop_
_entity_poly.entity_id
_entity_poly.type
_entity_poly.pdbx_seq_one_letter_code
_entity_poly.pdbx_strand_id
1 'polypeptide(L)'
;KSNFEKLPPNSWKPFGNGMRSCIGRGFAEQEMLINIALVLQRFQLELADPAYELELKSTLTIKPWNFRMKARRRPGKALTVGIPGGVSASAAKKHEELHGYAQAAQAQDKSSNAPLSIFFGGNTGTCEALAEDLKTKLADHGLSASIESLDTLTEHTPDRPVVIITSSYEGLPPDNAKKFVAWLEDVSNKNASALNGAKYAVYGVGNSDWASTFHRIPKLVHELMKKAGAVEVVDIGLSDVKADLFGPWEDWVDQLIDALVESSGARSVPKTVTEVIIRESKLTSLLGGKDMNIGTVVANKELAGTEVGPAKRHMDIRLPDGMSYTAGSYHTLVFAKTTSSK
;
A
#
# COMPACT_ATOMS: atom_id res chain seq x y z
N LYS A 1 -53.70 10.97 6.03
CA LYS A 1 -52.75 9.85 5.78
C LYS A 1 -53.57 8.59 5.47
N SER A 2 -53.02 7.74 4.61
CA SER A 2 -53.36 6.33 4.30
C SER A 2 -54.70 5.97 3.61
N ASN A 3 -54.59 5.65 2.32
CA ASN A 3 -55.23 4.47 1.72
C ASN A 3 -54.24 3.66 0.83
N PHE A 4 -52.93 4.01 0.84
CA PHE A 4 -51.91 3.33 0.03
C PHE A 4 -51.77 1.84 0.37
N GLU A 5 -52.00 1.46 1.63
CA GLU A 5 -51.91 0.07 2.10
C GLU A 5 -53.05 -0.82 1.59
N LYS A 6 -54.16 -0.24 1.09
CA LYS A 6 -55.29 -0.98 0.51
C LYS A 6 -55.13 -1.26 -0.98
N LEU A 7 -54.09 -0.69 -1.61
CA LEU A 7 -53.89 -0.90 -3.03
C LEU A 7 -53.36 -2.32 -3.30
N PRO A 8 -53.75 -2.96 -4.43
CA PRO A 8 -53.22 -4.26 -4.81
C PRO A 8 -51.68 -4.27 -4.84
N PRO A 9 -51.02 -5.41 -4.60
CA PRO A 9 -49.56 -5.50 -4.70
C PRO A 9 -49.07 -4.95 -6.06
N ASN A 10 -47.99 -4.17 -6.07
CA ASN A 10 -47.41 -3.51 -7.26
C ASN A 10 -48.20 -2.37 -7.91
N SER A 11 -49.32 -1.95 -7.34
CA SER A 11 -50.14 -0.80 -7.80
C SER A 11 -49.45 0.56 -7.78
N TRP A 12 -48.41 0.72 -6.97
CA TRP A 12 -47.57 1.92 -6.95
C TRP A 12 -46.12 1.55 -7.28
N LYS A 13 -45.62 2.04 -8.41
CA LYS A 13 -44.21 1.97 -8.78
C LYS A 13 -43.74 3.38 -9.12
N PRO A 14 -42.84 3.98 -8.31
CA PRO A 14 -42.33 5.30 -8.59
C PRO A 14 -41.49 5.29 -9.87
N PHE A 15 -41.36 6.46 -10.50
CA PHE A 15 -40.43 6.65 -11.61
C PHE A 15 -39.02 6.26 -11.17
N GLY A 16 -38.34 5.38 -11.94
CA GLY A 16 -37.04 4.83 -11.59
C GLY A 16 -37.03 3.41 -10.97
N ASN A 17 -38.18 2.73 -10.94
CA ASN A 17 -38.32 1.34 -10.46
C ASN A 17 -38.57 0.35 -11.63
N GLY A 18 -38.00 -0.87 -11.56
CA GLY A 18 -38.13 -1.91 -12.60
C GLY A 18 -37.41 -1.58 -13.91
N MET A 19 -37.93 -2.04 -15.07
CA MET A 19 -37.30 -1.85 -16.40
C MET A 19 -37.08 -0.38 -16.83
N ARG A 20 -37.62 0.58 -16.07
CA ARG A 20 -37.45 2.03 -16.28
C ARG A 20 -36.49 2.66 -15.27
N SER A 21 -35.73 1.86 -14.51
CA SER A 21 -34.67 2.37 -13.65
C SER A 21 -33.60 3.05 -14.49
N CYS A 22 -33.13 4.21 -14.05
CA CYS A 22 -31.99 4.88 -14.68
C CYS A 22 -30.79 3.92 -14.72
N ILE A 23 -30.24 3.69 -15.90
CA ILE A 23 -29.03 2.87 -16.06
C ILE A 23 -27.86 3.40 -15.22
N GLY A 24 -27.77 4.73 -15.08
CA GLY A 24 -26.77 5.40 -14.24
C GLY A 24 -27.03 5.30 -12.74
N ARG A 25 -28.17 4.76 -12.29
CA ARG A 25 -28.47 4.62 -10.86
C ARG A 25 -27.46 3.71 -10.15
N GLY A 26 -27.17 2.54 -10.74
CA GLY A 26 -26.19 1.62 -10.16
C GLY A 26 -24.80 2.23 -10.07
N PHE A 27 -24.40 2.99 -11.11
CA PHE A 27 -23.14 3.72 -11.12
C PHE A 27 -23.10 4.80 -10.03
N ALA A 28 -24.13 5.63 -9.95
CA ALA A 28 -24.23 6.66 -8.91
C ALA A 28 -24.26 6.07 -7.49
N GLU A 29 -24.94 4.93 -7.28
CA GLU A 29 -24.94 4.22 -6.00
C GLU A 29 -23.53 3.72 -5.63
N GLN A 30 -22.79 3.15 -6.58
CA GLN A 30 -21.40 2.74 -6.37
C GLN A 30 -20.49 3.94 -6.06
N GLU A 31 -20.61 5.04 -6.82
CA GLU A 31 -19.84 6.25 -6.57
C GLU A 31 -20.16 6.86 -5.20
N MET A 32 -21.43 6.88 -4.79
CA MET A 32 -21.85 7.35 -3.47
C MET A 32 -21.23 6.50 -2.36
N LEU A 33 -21.25 5.16 -2.50
CA LEU A 33 -20.64 4.25 -1.54
C LEU A 33 -19.13 4.47 -1.42
N ILE A 34 -18.43 4.62 -2.56
CA ILE A 34 -16.99 4.91 -2.59
C ILE A 34 -16.71 6.26 -1.92
N ASN A 35 -17.47 7.29 -2.26
CA ASN A 35 -17.31 8.62 -1.67
C ASN A 35 -17.51 8.61 -0.16
N ILE A 36 -18.57 7.96 0.34
CA ILE A 36 -18.83 7.84 1.77
C ILE A 36 -17.68 7.07 2.46
N ALA A 37 -17.23 5.96 1.88
CA ALA A 37 -16.11 5.19 2.42
C ALA A 37 -14.83 6.02 2.50
N LEU A 38 -14.49 6.76 1.44
CA LEU A 38 -13.31 7.65 1.41
C LEU A 38 -13.40 8.76 2.45
N VAL A 39 -14.58 9.37 2.60
CA VAL A 39 -14.82 10.40 3.62
C VAL A 39 -14.63 9.83 5.02
N LEU A 40 -15.22 8.67 5.33
CA LEU A 40 -15.13 8.03 6.65
C LEU A 40 -13.73 7.53 7.00
N GLN A 41 -12.94 7.12 5.99
CA GLN A 41 -11.55 6.71 6.18
C GLN A 41 -10.62 7.90 6.51
N ARG A 42 -10.91 9.09 5.96
CA ARG A 42 -10.04 10.28 6.05
C ARG A 42 -10.45 11.26 7.12
N PHE A 43 -11.75 11.33 7.43
CA PHE A 43 -12.31 12.32 8.32
C PHE A 43 -13.08 11.65 9.46
N GLN A 44 -12.90 12.19 10.66
CA GLN A 44 -13.84 12.07 11.75
C GLN A 44 -14.95 13.10 11.51
N LEU A 45 -16.18 12.61 11.37
CA LEU A 45 -17.34 13.46 11.19
C LEU A 45 -18.09 13.59 12.52
N GLU A 46 -18.47 14.82 12.86
CA GLU A 46 -19.26 15.14 14.05
C GLU A 46 -20.40 16.07 13.65
N LEU A 47 -21.50 16.03 14.40
CA LEU A 47 -22.55 17.04 14.21
C LEU A 47 -21.99 18.41 14.59
N ALA A 48 -22.32 19.43 13.80
CA ALA A 48 -21.94 20.80 14.15
C ALA A 48 -22.62 21.22 15.46
N ASP A 49 -23.86 20.79 15.64
CA ASP A 49 -24.65 20.85 16.86
C ASP A 49 -24.91 19.42 17.38
N PRO A 50 -24.29 19.01 18.50
CA PRO A 50 -24.51 17.67 19.09
C PRO A 50 -25.94 17.38 19.53
N ALA A 51 -26.76 18.42 19.74
CA ALA A 51 -28.15 18.29 20.17
C ALA A 51 -29.14 18.30 18.98
N TYR A 52 -28.64 18.36 17.75
CA TYR A 52 -29.50 18.37 16.56
C TYR A 52 -30.33 17.09 16.45
N GLU A 53 -31.65 17.23 16.42
CA GLU A 53 -32.58 16.15 16.07
C GLU A 53 -32.90 16.18 14.56
N LEU A 54 -33.03 15.00 13.96
CA LEU A 54 -33.24 14.88 12.51
C LEU A 54 -34.60 15.48 12.08
N GLU A 55 -34.56 16.70 11.57
CA GLU A 55 -35.68 17.30 10.86
C GLU A 55 -35.57 17.04 9.36
N LEU A 56 -36.56 16.37 8.77
CA LEU A 56 -36.62 16.15 7.33
C LEU A 56 -37.44 17.23 6.65
N LYS A 57 -36.88 17.88 5.63
CA LYS A 57 -37.61 18.79 4.75
C LYS A 57 -37.62 18.24 3.33
N SER A 58 -38.82 18.01 2.83
CA SER A 58 -39.02 17.65 1.43
C SER A 58 -39.05 18.91 0.58
N THR A 59 -38.09 19.07 -0.33
CA THR A 59 -38.15 20.06 -1.42
C THR A 59 -38.19 19.31 -2.75
N LEU A 60 -37.16 19.44 -3.59
CA LEU A 60 -36.98 18.61 -4.78
C LEU A 60 -36.56 17.18 -4.41
N THR A 61 -35.80 17.04 -3.32
CA THR A 61 -35.43 15.76 -2.70
C THR A 61 -35.78 15.80 -1.20
N ILE A 62 -35.86 14.63 -0.57
CA ILE A 62 -35.94 14.53 0.89
C ILE A 62 -34.52 14.74 1.42
N LYS A 63 -34.34 15.77 2.23
CA LYS A 63 -33.04 16.08 2.85
C LYS A 63 -33.22 16.54 4.29
N PRO A 64 -32.19 16.36 5.14
CA PRO A 64 -32.21 16.94 6.47
C PRO A 64 -32.16 18.47 6.41
N TRP A 65 -32.91 19.14 7.29
CA TRP A 65 -33.04 20.59 7.33
C TRP A 65 -31.99 21.21 8.25
N ASN A 66 -31.21 22.18 7.75
CA ASN A 66 -30.14 22.83 8.53
C ASN A 66 -29.10 21.86 9.17
N PHE A 67 -29.03 20.62 8.70
CA PHE A 67 -28.03 19.67 9.13
C PHE A 67 -26.64 20.09 8.66
N ARG A 68 -25.75 20.33 9.62
CA ARG A 68 -24.35 20.68 9.37
C ARG A 68 -23.46 19.71 10.12
N MET A 69 -22.35 19.33 9.49
CA MET A 69 -21.34 18.48 10.09
C MET A 69 -20.01 19.22 10.17
N LYS A 70 -19.23 18.90 11.20
CA LYS A 70 -17.81 19.25 11.32
C LYS A 70 -17.01 18.05 10.83
N ALA A 71 -16.16 18.26 9.84
CA ALA A 71 -15.20 17.26 9.40
C ALA A 71 -13.83 17.59 9.98
N ARG A 72 -13.29 16.70 10.80
CA ARG A 72 -11.91 16.79 11.29
C ARG A 72 -11.11 15.69 10.63
N ARG A 73 -9.90 15.99 10.15
CA ARG A 73 -9.03 14.96 9.58
C ARG A 73 -8.68 13.94 10.67
N ARG A 74 -8.77 12.65 10.34
CA ARG A 74 -8.41 11.57 11.26
C ARG A 74 -6.89 11.60 11.52
N PRO A 75 -6.44 11.64 12.78
CA PRO A 75 -5.01 11.62 13.09
C PRO A 75 -4.31 10.40 12.49
N GLY A 76 -3.11 10.59 11.93
CA GLY A 76 -2.31 9.50 11.36
C GLY A 76 -2.76 9.01 9.98
N LYS A 77 -3.76 9.62 9.33
CA LYS A 77 -4.19 9.29 7.96
C LYS A 77 -3.76 10.40 6.97
N ALA A 78 -2.97 10.05 5.95
CA ALA A 78 -2.54 10.98 4.90
C ALA A 78 -3.65 11.22 3.88
N LEU A 79 -3.49 12.22 3.00
CA LEU A 79 -4.41 12.48 1.87
C LEU A 79 -4.60 11.26 0.96
N THR A 80 -3.67 10.30 1.01
CA THR A 80 -3.61 9.11 0.15
C THR A 80 -4.31 7.87 0.74
N VAL A 81 -4.83 7.92 1.97
CA VAL A 81 -5.51 6.76 2.59
C VAL A 81 -6.76 6.38 1.80
N GLY A 82 -6.86 5.10 1.42
CA GLY A 82 -7.93 4.53 0.60
C GLY A 82 -7.61 4.41 -0.89
N ILE A 83 -6.46 4.93 -1.33
CA ILE A 83 -5.87 4.59 -2.64
C ILE A 83 -4.98 3.36 -2.42
N PRO A 84 -5.05 2.30 -3.23
CA PRO A 84 -4.04 1.25 -3.21
C PRO A 84 -2.64 1.87 -3.33
N GLY A 85 -1.80 1.73 -2.30
CA GLY A 85 -0.46 2.37 -2.23
C GLY A 85 -0.37 3.70 -1.44
N GLY A 86 -1.44 4.15 -0.77
CA GLY A 86 -1.38 5.38 0.04
C GLY A 86 -0.80 5.21 1.45
N VAL A 87 0.35 5.82 1.72
CA VAL A 87 1.01 5.84 3.04
C VAL A 87 0.18 6.55 4.13
N SER A 88 0.24 6.04 5.37
CA SER A 88 -0.44 6.63 6.54
C SER A 88 0.39 7.79 7.13
N ALA A 89 -0.23 8.92 7.46
CA ALA A 89 0.44 10.12 8.03
C ALA A 89 1.08 9.92 9.42
N SER A 90 1.03 8.73 10.00
CA SER A 90 1.79 8.42 11.22
C SER A 90 3.30 8.31 10.96
N ALA A 91 3.74 8.19 9.70
CA ALA A 91 5.14 8.31 9.31
C ALA A 91 5.65 9.76 9.34
N ALA A 92 4.76 10.74 9.07
CA ALA A 92 5.15 12.16 9.01
C ALA A 92 5.32 12.80 10.40
N LYS A 93 4.52 12.41 11.40
CA LYS A 93 4.63 13.00 12.76
C LYS A 93 5.77 12.45 13.61
N LYS A 94 6.30 11.26 13.27
CA LYS A 94 7.51 10.75 13.91
C LYS A 94 8.78 11.48 13.41
N HIS A 95 8.67 12.23 12.30
CA HIS A 95 9.79 12.95 11.70
C HIS A 95 10.07 14.31 12.39
N GLU A 96 9.10 14.95 13.05
CA GLU A 96 9.31 16.25 13.72
C GLU A 96 9.86 16.13 15.14
N GLU A 97 9.46 15.11 15.93
CA GLU A 97 9.95 14.95 17.32
C GLU A 97 11.33 14.26 17.42
N LEU A 98 11.82 13.61 16.36
CA LEU A 98 13.18 13.04 16.31
C LEU A 98 14.26 14.04 15.84
N HIS A 99 13.87 15.21 15.30
CA HIS A 99 14.83 16.25 14.88
C HIS A 99 15.52 16.97 16.06
N GLY A 100 15.03 16.80 17.30
CA GLY A 100 15.66 17.39 18.50
C GLY A 100 16.94 16.67 18.97
N TYR A 101 17.15 15.41 18.58
CA TYR A 101 18.32 14.63 19.02
C TYR A 101 19.38 14.43 17.92
N ALA A 102 19.08 14.74 16.66
CA ALA A 102 20.03 14.60 15.55
C ALA A 102 20.97 15.80 15.36
N GLN A 103 20.74 16.93 16.03
CA GLN A 103 21.60 18.12 15.92
C GLN A 103 22.87 18.06 16.78
N ALA A 104 23.05 17.03 17.61
CA ALA A 104 24.28 16.82 18.39
C ALA A 104 25.30 15.87 17.73
N ALA A 105 24.97 15.25 16.59
CA ALA A 105 25.86 14.34 15.86
C ALA A 105 26.49 14.94 14.59
N GLN A 106 26.27 16.24 14.31
CA GLN A 106 27.03 16.98 13.29
C GLN A 106 28.38 17.44 13.85
N ALA A 107 29.19 16.48 14.29
CA ALA A 107 30.62 16.67 14.47
C ALA A 107 31.30 15.34 14.20
N GLN A 108 31.99 15.28 13.06
CA GLN A 108 32.89 14.20 12.62
C GLN A 108 32.20 12.88 12.25
N ASP A 109 31.94 12.68 10.96
CA ASP A 109 32.58 11.55 10.27
C ASP A 109 32.64 11.79 8.75
N LYS A 110 33.85 12.11 8.27
CA LYS A 110 34.28 11.85 6.90
C LYS A 110 34.83 10.43 6.91
N SER A 111 33.96 9.43 6.79
CA SER A 111 34.36 8.09 6.41
C SER A 111 33.27 7.47 5.51
N SER A 112 33.74 6.95 4.38
CA SER A 112 33.01 6.47 3.23
C SER A 112 32.14 5.25 3.54
N ASN A 113 30.82 5.33 3.31
CA ASN A 113 29.96 4.15 3.21
C ASN A 113 29.06 4.29 1.97
N ALA A 114 29.12 3.31 1.07
CA ALA A 114 28.74 3.46 -0.34
C ALA A 114 27.26 3.90 -0.54
N PRO A 115 26.99 5.04 -1.20
CA PRO A 115 25.64 5.46 -1.50
C PRO A 115 25.09 4.58 -2.65
N LEU A 116 23.93 3.94 -2.51
CA LEU A 116 23.17 3.31 -3.60
C LEU A 116 22.40 4.40 -4.37
N SER A 117 22.04 4.17 -5.63
CA SER A 117 21.02 4.98 -6.33
C SER A 117 19.79 4.14 -6.68
N ILE A 118 18.59 4.64 -6.35
CA ILE A 118 17.31 4.04 -6.69
C ILE A 118 16.64 4.92 -7.77
N PHE A 119 16.20 4.30 -8.84
CA PHE A 119 15.51 4.96 -9.94
C PHE A 119 14.14 4.34 -10.14
N PHE A 120 13.10 5.16 -10.26
CA PHE A 120 11.74 4.66 -10.41
C PHE A 120 11.06 5.12 -11.70
N GLY A 121 10.29 4.22 -12.31
CA GLY A 121 9.41 4.48 -13.44
C GLY A 121 7.97 4.09 -13.12
N GLY A 122 7.03 5.03 -13.09
CA GLY A 122 5.62 4.76 -12.83
C GLY A 122 4.73 6.00 -12.95
N ASN A 123 3.49 5.82 -13.44
CA ASN A 123 2.55 6.94 -13.66
C ASN A 123 1.64 7.20 -12.44
N THR A 124 1.45 6.22 -11.56
CA THR A 124 0.44 6.26 -10.47
C THR A 124 1.04 6.11 -9.07
N GLY A 125 2.36 6.35 -8.91
CA GLY A 125 3.02 6.42 -7.60
C GLY A 125 3.40 5.09 -6.93
N THR A 126 2.97 3.93 -7.46
CA THR A 126 3.33 2.62 -6.86
C THR A 126 4.84 2.38 -6.82
N CYS A 127 5.53 2.56 -7.95
CA CYS A 127 6.98 2.36 -8.03
C CYS A 127 7.75 3.39 -7.18
N GLU A 128 7.25 4.62 -7.08
CA GLU A 128 7.81 5.65 -6.21
C GLU A 128 7.67 5.28 -4.73
N ALA A 129 6.50 4.75 -4.33
CA ALA A 129 6.29 4.28 -2.96
C ALA A 129 7.19 3.10 -2.59
N LEU A 130 7.42 2.16 -3.53
CA LEU A 130 8.37 1.06 -3.33
C LEU A 130 9.82 1.57 -3.25
N ALA A 131 10.19 2.61 -4.01
CA ALA A 131 11.50 3.24 -3.90
C ALA A 131 11.73 3.86 -2.51
N GLU A 132 10.74 4.56 -1.97
CA GLU A 132 10.79 5.13 -0.61
C GLU A 132 10.79 4.05 0.49
N ASP A 133 10.05 2.96 0.30
CA ASP A 133 10.09 1.79 1.20
C ASP A 133 11.50 1.18 1.24
N LEU A 134 12.10 0.94 0.07
CA LEU A 134 13.45 0.40 -0.05
C LEU A 134 14.47 1.32 0.62
N LYS A 135 14.40 2.63 0.38
CA LYS A 135 15.30 3.60 1.02
C LYS A 135 15.19 3.56 2.56
N THR A 136 13.98 3.40 3.08
CA THR A 136 13.74 3.28 4.52
C THR A 136 14.39 1.99 5.07
N LYS A 137 14.16 0.86 4.41
CA LYS A 137 14.75 -0.44 4.81
C LYS A 137 16.27 -0.44 4.71
N LEU A 138 16.85 0.19 3.68
CA LEU A 138 18.31 0.32 3.57
C LEU A 138 18.91 1.10 4.76
N ALA A 139 18.23 2.14 5.24
CA ALA A 139 18.69 2.92 6.38
C ALA A 139 18.76 2.08 7.68
N ASP A 140 17.83 1.14 7.87
CA ASP A 140 17.85 0.20 9.01
C ASP A 140 19.09 -0.72 8.97
N HIS A 141 19.70 -0.92 7.81
CA HIS A 141 20.92 -1.68 7.59
C HIS A 141 22.18 -0.80 7.45
N GLY A 142 22.09 0.49 7.77
CA GLY A 142 23.22 1.43 7.70
C GLY A 142 23.65 1.80 6.27
N LEU A 143 22.82 1.51 5.28
CA LEU A 143 23.01 1.86 3.87
C LEU A 143 22.25 3.15 3.56
N SER A 144 22.81 3.98 2.67
CA SER A 144 22.16 5.23 2.23
C SER A 144 21.85 5.17 0.74
N ALA A 145 20.73 5.78 0.33
CA ALA A 145 20.29 5.80 -1.06
C ALA A 145 19.68 7.14 -1.48
N SER A 146 19.95 7.54 -2.73
CA SER A 146 19.20 8.61 -3.42
C SER A 146 18.08 8.02 -4.26
N ILE A 147 16.97 8.75 -4.40
CA ILE A 147 15.82 8.36 -5.25
C ILE A 147 15.67 9.41 -6.35
N GLU A 148 15.61 8.96 -7.59
CA GLU A 148 15.40 9.82 -8.76
C GLU A 148 14.45 9.15 -9.77
N SER A 149 13.93 9.94 -10.72
CA SER A 149 13.13 9.41 -11.83
C SER A 149 14.00 8.58 -12.78
N LEU A 150 13.47 7.51 -13.37
CA LEU A 150 14.25 6.63 -14.24
C LEU A 150 14.86 7.35 -15.46
N ASP A 151 14.15 8.33 -16.03
CA ASP A 151 14.67 9.19 -17.10
C ASP A 151 15.93 10.01 -16.76
N THR A 152 16.34 10.10 -15.49
CA THR A 152 17.60 10.75 -15.09
C THR A 152 18.81 9.85 -15.27
N LEU A 153 18.61 8.53 -15.39
CA LEU A 153 19.65 7.52 -15.59
C LEU A 153 20.09 7.43 -17.07
N THR A 154 20.18 8.55 -17.78
CA THR A 154 20.64 8.60 -19.17
C THR A 154 22.06 9.15 -19.22
N GLU A 155 22.90 8.62 -20.12
CA GLU A 155 24.25 9.15 -20.45
C GLU A 155 25.31 9.08 -19.34
N HIS A 156 24.92 8.92 -18.08
CA HIS A 156 25.83 8.75 -16.94
C HIS A 156 25.35 7.64 -16.01
N THR A 157 26.05 6.51 -16.01
CA THR A 157 25.79 5.45 -15.03
C THR A 157 26.57 5.78 -13.75
N PRO A 158 25.91 5.87 -12.58
CA PRO A 158 26.61 6.12 -11.33
C PRO A 158 27.71 5.08 -11.06
N ASP A 159 28.81 5.50 -10.44
CA ASP A 159 29.91 4.61 -9.96
C ASP A 159 29.51 3.84 -8.68
N ARG A 160 28.26 3.41 -8.62
CA ARG A 160 27.61 2.77 -7.47
C ARG A 160 26.48 1.88 -7.94
N PRO A 161 26.08 0.87 -7.15
CA PRO A 161 24.99 0.00 -7.55
C PRO A 161 23.68 0.77 -7.78
N VAL A 162 22.97 0.39 -8.83
CA VAL A 162 21.74 1.02 -9.31
C VAL A 162 20.56 0.08 -9.12
N VAL A 163 19.52 0.51 -8.43
CA VAL A 163 18.26 -0.23 -8.33
C VAL A 163 17.22 0.44 -9.22
N ILE A 164 16.61 -0.32 -10.11
CA ILE A 164 15.58 0.17 -11.04
C ILE A 164 14.24 -0.44 -10.67
N ILE A 165 13.26 0.38 -10.30
CA ILE A 165 11.89 -0.07 -9.99
C ILE A 165 10.97 0.50 -11.06
N THR A 166 10.45 -0.32 -11.96
CA THR A 166 9.65 0.19 -13.08
C THR A 166 8.40 -0.63 -13.33
N SER A 167 7.38 0.00 -13.91
CA SER A 167 6.15 -0.66 -14.35
C SER A 167 6.05 -0.75 -15.87
N SER A 168 5.01 -1.39 -16.37
CA SER A 168 4.67 -1.41 -17.80
C SER A 168 3.21 -0.97 -18.00
N TYR A 169 2.96 -0.18 -19.05
CA TYR A 169 1.65 0.31 -19.43
C TYR A 169 1.37 -0.06 -20.90
N GLU A 170 0.52 -1.07 -21.13
CA GLU A 170 0.25 -1.60 -22.48
C GLU A 170 1.54 -2.01 -23.23
N GLY A 171 2.51 -2.51 -22.48
CA GLY A 171 3.83 -2.87 -23.00
C GLY A 171 4.76 -1.69 -23.22
N LEU A 172 4.32 -0.45 -23.04
CA LEU A 172 5.14 0.75 -23.14
C LEU A 172 5.70 1.17 -21.77
N PRO A 173 6.84 1.90 -21.75
CA PRO A 173 7.40 2.40 -20.51
C PRO A 173 6.53 3.51 -19.90
N PRO A 174 6.60 3.70 -18.57
CA PRO A 174 6.05 4.86 -17.87
C PRO A 174 6.54 6.17 -18.47
N ASP A 175 5.79 7.25 -18.28
CA ASP A 175 6.11 8.57 -18.86
C ASP A 175 7.49 9.07 -18.42
N ASN A 176 7.86 8.78 -17.18
CA ASN A 176 9.12 9.17 -16.56
C ASN A 176 10.26 8.13 -16.73
N ALA A 177 10.09 7.21 -17.69
CA ALA A 177 11.06 6.16 -18.07
C ALA A 177 11.26 6.04 -19.60
N LYS A 178 10.55 6.84 -20.41
CA LYS A 178 10.59 6.77 -21.87
C LYS A 178 11.97 7.08 -22.44
N LYS A 179 12.64 8.11 -21.91
CA LYS A 179 13.95 8.53 -22.38
C LYS A 179 14.99 7.48 -22.03
N PHE A 180 14.92 6.96 -20.81
CA PHE A 180 15.82 5.90 -20.36
C PHE A 180 15.72 4.64 -21.21
N VAL A 181 14.50 4.14 -21.46
CA VAL A 181 14.32 2.90 -22.25
C VAL A 181 14.82 3.09 -23.68
N ALA A 182 14.50 4.22 -24.32
CA ALA A 182 14.99 4.51 -25.67
C ALA A 182 16.53 4.61 -25.73
N TRP A 183 17.13 5.27 -24.74
CA TRP A 183 18.59 5.36 -24.62
C TRP A 183 19.23 3.98 -24.41
N LEU A 184 18.67 3.15 -23.53
CA LEU A 184 19.19 1.82 -23.23
C LEU A 184 19.10 0.88 -24.44
N GLU A 185 18.01 0.94 -25.21
CA GLU A 185 17.87 0.21 -26.48
C GLU A 185 18.95 0.61 -27.49
N ASP A 186 19.20 1.91 -27.65
CA ASP A 186 20.22 2.43 -28.57
C ASP A 186 21.64 1.98 -28.16
N VAL A 187 21.98 2.15 -26.88
CA VAL A 187 23.28 1.79 -26.31
C VAL A 187 23.54 0.29 -26.41
N SER A 188 22.56 -0.53 -26.01
CA SER A 188 22.68 -2.00 -26.01
C SER A 188 22.81 -2.58 -27.43
N ASN A 189 22.31 -1.87 -28.45
CA ASN A 189 22.46 -2.28 -29.85
C ASN A 189 23.77 -1.81 -30.49
N LYS A 190 24.30 -0.66 -30.06
CA LYS A 190 25.55 -0.10 -30.61
C LYS A 190 26.81 -0.63 -29.93
N ASN A 191 26.76 -0.88 -28.63
CA ASN A 191 27.93 -1.29 -27.85
C ASN A 191 27.52 -2.22 -26.69
N ALA A 192 27.79 -3.52 -26.85
CA ALA A 192 27.49 -4.55 -25.87
C ALA A 192 28.33 -4.45 -24.57
N SER A 193 29.29 -3.53 -24.48
CA SER A 193 30.11 -3.31 -23.28
C SER A 193 29.99 -1.88 -22.73
N ALA A 194 28.96 -1.14 -23.14
CA ALA A 194 28.77 0.25 -22.73
C ALA A 194 28.57 0.42 -21.21
N LEU A 195 28.04 -0.60 -20.52
CA LEU A 195 27.77 -0.61 -19.08
C LEU A 195 28.65 -1.62 -18.34
N ASN A 196 29.82 -1.96 -18.90
CA ASN A 196 30.67 -3.01 -18.34
C ASN A 196 31.07 -2.72 -16.89
N GLY A 197 30.74 -3.66 -15.99
CA GLY A 197 31.04 -3.56 -14.56
C GLY A 197 30.04 -2.74 -13.74
N ALA A 198 29.06 -2.08 -14.37
CA ALA A 198 27.99 -1.39 -13.66
C ALA A 198 27.10 -2.41 -12.94
N LYS A 199 26.93 -2.27 -11.62
CA LYS A 199 26.08 -3.17 -10.83
C LYS A 199 24.63 -2.70 -10.86
N TYR A 200 23.70 -3.59 -11.14
CA TYR A 200 22.28 -3.25 -11.18
C TYR A 200 21.37 -4.33 -10.59
N ALA A 201 20.18 -3.91 -10.17
CA ALA A 201 19.07 -4.78 -9.81
C ALA A 201 17.76 -4.19 -10.34
N VAL A 202 16.83 -5.03 -10.80
CA VAL A 202 15.55 -4.59 -11.36
C VAL A 202 14.40 -5.19 -10.58
N TYR A 203 13.44 -4.34 -10.23
CA TYR A 203 12.14 -4.76 -9.71
C TYR A 203 11.02 -4.29 -10.63
N GLY A 204 10.19 -5.23 -11.06
CA GLY A 204 9.09 -5.01 -11.99
C GLY A 204 7.74 -5.04 -11.31
N VAL A 205 6.94 -4.01 -11.54
CA VAL A 205 5.54 -3.96 -11.13
C VAL A 205 4.66 -4.12 -12.36
N GLY A 206 3.71 -5.05 -12.33
CA GLY A 206 2.77 -5.24 -13.43
C GLY A 206 1.41 -5.72 -12.97
N ASN A 207 0.50 -5.90 -13.92
CA ASN A 207 -0.82 -6.45 -13.69
C ASN A 207 -1.13 -7.50 -14.76
N SER A 208 -1.46 -8.71 -14.33
CA SER A 208 -1.74 -9.84 -15.22
C SER A 208 -3.00 -9.70 -16.08
N ASP A 209 -3.84 -8.66 -15.85
CA ASP A 209 -4.92 -8.29 -16.76
C ASP A 209 -4.39 -7.89 -18.17
N TRP A 210 -3.15 -7.40 -18.27
CA TRP A 210 -2.46 -7.13 -19.54
C TRP A 210 -1.60 -8.33 -19.98
N ALA A 211 -2.23 -9.49 -20.15
CA ALA A 211 -1.55 -10.77 -20.37
C ALA A 211 -0.46 -10.74 -21.47
N SER A 212 -0.70 -10.07 -22.60
CA SER A 212 0.26 -10.00 -23.72
C SER A 212 1.47 -9.10 -23.47
N THR A 213 1.40 -8.21 -22.49
CA THR A 213 2.44 -7.23 -22.18
C THR A 213 2.89 -7.28 -20.72
N PHE A 214 2.53 -8.36 -20.03
CA PHE A 214 2.78 -8.53 -18.61
C PHE A 214 4.28 -8.49 -18.28
N HIS A 215 4.66 -7.49 -17.49
CA HIS A 215 6.05 -7.15 -17.14
C HIS A 215 6.99 -6.89 -18.33
N ARG A 216 6.47 -6.52 -19.51
CA ARG A 216 7.30 -6.32 -20.72
C ARG A 216 8.47 -5.37 -20.47
N ILE A 217 8.21 -4.20 -19.89
CA ILE A 217 9.25 -3.16 -19.70
C ILE A 217 10.28 -3.53 -18.63
N PRO A 218 9.90 -4.00 -17.43
CA PRO A 218 10.89 -4.50 -16.47
C PRO A 218 11.81 -5.58 -17.05
N LYS A 219 11.23 -6.55 -17.77
CA LYS A 219 11.99 -7.63 -18.42
C LYS A 219 12.92 -7.09 -19.51
N LEU A 220 12.42 -6.18 -20.35
CA LEU A 220 13.22 -5.51 -21.38
C LEU A 220 14.41 -4.77 -20.77
N VAL A 221 14.18 -3.97 -19.72
CA VAL A 221 15.26 -3.23 -19.04
C VAL A 221 16.30 -4.19 -18.48
N HIS A 222 15.88 -5.23 -17.77
CA HIS A 222 16.79 -6.25 -17.22
C HIS A 222 17.63 -6.92 -18.33
N GLU A 223 16.99 -7.37 -19.42
CA GLU A 223 17.69 -8.01 -20.55
C GLU A 223 18.69 -7.06 -21.23
N LEU A 224 18.31 -5.80 -21.46
CA LEU A 224 19.17 -4.83 -22.15
C LEU A 224 20.35 -4.37 -21.28
N MET A 225 20.14 -4.20 -19.96
CA MET A 225 21.22 -3.90 -19.00
C MET A 225 22.26 -5.02 -19.02
N LYS A 226 21.81 -6.29 -18.93
CA LYS A 226 22.67 -7.47 -19.03
C LYS A 226 23.42 -7.53 -20.36
N LYS A 227 22.72 -7.30 -21.47
CA LYS A 227 23.30 -7.29 -22.82
C LYS A 227 24.35 -6.17 -23.01
N ALA A 228 24.21 -5.05 -22.31
CA ALA A 228 25.15 -3.93 -22.34
C ALA A 228 26.38 -4.13 -21.41
N GLY A 229 26.49 -5.28 -20.72
CA GLY A 229 27.63 -5.64 -19.89
C GLY A 229 27.48 -5.30 -18.40
N ALA A 230 26.30 -4.86 -17.96
CA ALA A 230 26.04 -4.62 -16.55
C ALA A 230 25.97 -5.95 -15.77
N VAL A 231 26.41 -5.91 -14.51
CA VAL A 231 26.47 -7.05 -13.59
C VAL A 231 25.24 -7.02 -12.69
N GLU A 232 24.43 -8.07 -12.77
CA GLU A 232 23.26 -8.23 -11.93
C GLU A 232 23.64 -8.55 -10.48
N VAL A 233 23.04 -7.84 -9.52
CA VAL A 233 23.26 -8.05 -8.08
C VAL A 233 22.38 -9.16 -7.53
N VAL A 234 21.10 -9.17 -7.92
CA VAL A 234 20.08 -10.18 -7.59
C VAL A 234 19.17 -10.36 -8.79
N ASP A 235 18.54 -11.53 -8.92
CA ASP A 235 17.60 -11.83 -10.00
C ASP A 235 16.44 -10.81 -10.04
N ILE A 236 15.85 -10.63 -11.22
CA ILE A 236 14.74 -9.69 -11.40
C ILE A 236 13.54 -10.06 -10.50
N GLY A 237 13.15 -9.14 -9.63
CA GLY A 237 11.95 -9.29 -8.82
C GLY A 237 10.72 -8.84 -9.61
N LEU A 238 9.60 -9.56 -9.51
CA LEU A 238 8.39 -9.29 -10.27
C LEU A 238 7.15 -9.43 -9.38
N SER A 239 6.30 -8.40 -9.38
CA SER A 239 5.02 -8.42 -8.67
C SER A 239 3.82 -8.27 -9.59
N ASP A 240 2.77 -9.04 -9.30
CA ASP A 240 1.46 -8.89 -9.91
C ASP A 240 0.54 -8.12 -8.95
N VAL A 241 0.24 -6.87 -9.28
CA VAL A 241 -0.66 -6.00 -8.49
C VAL A 241 -2.05 -6.64 -8.32
N LYS A 242 -2.48 -7.50 -9.24
CA LYS A 242 -3.76 -8.22 -9.14
C LYS A 242 -3.74 -9.31 -8.06
N ALA A 243 -2.61 -9.98 -7.87
CA ALA A 243 -2.49 -11.14 -6.99
C ALA A 243 -1.89 -10.75 -5.64
N ASP A 244 -0.61 -10.34 -5.65
CA ASP A 244 0.13 -9.90 -4.49
C ASP A 244 1.30 -9.00 -4.93
N LEU A 245 1.34 -7.79 -4.36
CA LEU A 245 2.40 -6.81 -4.58
C LEU A 245 3.49 -6.88 -3.51
N PHE A 246 3.14 -7.25 -2.28
CA PHE A 246 4.03 -7.05 -1.13
C PHE A 246 4.85 -8.29 -0.79
N GLY A 247 4.28 -9.50 -0.90
CA GLY A 247 5.03 -10.73 -0.62
C GLY A 247 6.31 -10.83 -1.49
N PRO A 248 6.19 -10.84 -2.82
CA PRO A 248 7.35 -10.89 -3.70
C PRO A 248 8.31 -9.70 -3.54
N TRP A 249 7.80 -8.54 -3.10
CA TRP A 249 8.61 -7.35 -2.86
C TRP A 249 9.47 -7.49 -1.62
N GLU A 250 8.88 -7.93 -0.51
CA GLU A 250 9.59 -8.14 0.75
C GLU A 250 10.69 -9.21 0.57
N ASP A 251 10.35 -10.35 -0.04
CA ASP A 251 11.32 -11.43 -0.31
C ASP A 251 12.50 -10.97 -1.18
N TRP A 252 12.24 -10.10 -2.17
CA TRP A 252 13.27 -9.57 -3.07
C TRP A 252 14.13 -8.50 -2.40
N VAL A 253 13.54 -7.64 -1.57
CA VAL A 253 14.29 -6.62 -0.83
C VAL A 253 15.26 -7.26 0.15
N ASP A 254 14.85 -8.32 0.85
CA ASP A 254 15.72 -9.05 1.78
C ASP A 254 16.94 -9.62 1.03
N GLN A 255 16.72 -10.27 -0.11
CA GLN A 255 17.80 -10.78 -0.97
C GLN A 255 18.75 -9.68 -1.47
N LEU A 256 18.19 -8.53 -1.89
CA LEU A 256 18.98 -7.39 -2.34
C LEU A 256 19.86 -6.84 -1.21
N ILE A 257 19.30 -6.66 -0.01
CA ILE A 257 20.03 -6.14 1.14
C ILE A 257 21.16 -7.09 1.52
N ASP A 258 20.89 -8.38 1.60
CA ASP A 258 21.91 -9.40 1.91
C ASP A 258 23.07 -9.35 0.89
N ALA A 259 22.77 -9.31 -0.41
CA ALA A 259 23.78 -9.21 -1.47
C ALA A 259 24.59 -7.89 -1.39
N LEU A 260 23.95 -6.78 -1.06
CA LEU A 260 24.63 -5.48 -0.91
C LEU A 260 25.55 -5.46 0.33
N VAL A 261 25.10 -6.02 1.45
CA VAL A 261 25.90 -6.12 2.69
C VAL A 261 27.10 -7.03 2.49
N GLU A 262 26.92 -8.19 1.85
CA GLU A 262 28.03 -9.10 1.50
C GLU A 262 29.06 -8.41 0.60
N SER A 263 28.60 -7.67 -0.41
CA SER A 263 29.49 -7.03 -1.38
C SER A 263 30.24 -5.79 -0.85
N SER A 264 29.71 -5.14 0.18
CA SER A 264 30.30 -3.92 0.78
C SER A 264 31.34 -4.22 1.85
N GLY A 265 31.45 -5.48 2.31
CA GLY A 265 32.33 -5.88 3.40
C GLY A 265 31.97 -5.20 4.74
N ALA A 266 30.83 -4.51 4.80
CA ALA A 266 30.31 -3.91 6.01
C ALA A 266 30.00 -5.04 6.99
N ARG A 267 30.75 -5.08 8.10
CA ARG A 267 30.44 -5.99 9.22
C ARG A 267 28.97 -5.77 9.58
N SER A 268 28.18 -6.83 9.48
CA SER A 268 26.84 -6.95 10.07
C SER A 268 26.82 -6.16 11.38
N VAL A 269 26.03 -5.10 11.42
CA VAL A 269 25.62 -4.52 12.69
C VAL A 269 24.99 -5.69 13.45
N PRO A 270 25.43 -6.01 14.69
CA PRO A 270 24.91 -7.15 15.40
C PRO A 270 23.39 -7.02 15.45
N LYS A 271 22.68 -8.04 14.94
CA LYS A 271 21.21 -8.15 15.02
C LYS A 271 20.80 -7.68 16.41
N THR A 272 20.17 -6.52 16.48
CA THR A 272 19.64 -5.97 17.73
C THR A 272 18.81 -7.09 18.35
N VAL A 273 19.22 -7.57 19.52
CA VAL A 273 18.47 -8.59 20.23
C VAL A 273 17.10 -8.00 20.51
N THR A 274 16.09 -8.50 19.79
CA THR A 274 14.70 -8.06 19.98
C THR A 274 14.27 -8.50 21.37
N GLU A 275 14.33 -7.59 22.33
CA GLU A 275 13.72 -7.80 23.63
C GLU A 275 12.20 -7.77 23.43
N VAL A 276 11.58 -8.96 23.48
CA VAL A 276 10.13 -9.10 23.36
C VAL A 276 9.49 -8.70 24.69
N ILE A 277 9.20 -7.40 24.84
CA ILE A 277 8.40 -6.91 25.97
C ILE A 277 6.93 -7.05 25.60
N ILE A 278 6.30 -8.13 26.06
CA ILE A 278 4.85 -8.31 25.96
C ILE A 278 4.19 -7.30 26.92
N ARG A 279 3.71 -6.19 26.38
CA ARG A 279 2.85 -5.25 27.11
C ARG A 279 1.40 -5.54 26.76
N GLU A 280 0.51 -5.51 27.74
CA GLU A 280 -0.93 -5.50 27.48
C GLU A 280 -1.26 -4.35 26.53
N SER A 281 -1.89 -4.70 25.41
CA SER A 281 -2.20 -3.74 24.38
C SER A 281 -3.32 -2.81 24.82
N LYS A 282 -3.07 -1.51 24.86
CA LYS A 282 -4.10 -0.48 25.03
C LYS A 282 -5.05 -0.38 23.81
N LEU A 283 -4.91 -1.22 22.78
CA LEU A 283 -5.75 -1.20 21.58
C LEU A 283 -7.25 -1.25 21.91
N THR A 284 -7.65 -2.04 22.91
CA THR A 284 -9.07 -2.13 23.35
C THR A 284 -9.60 -0.78 23.79
N SER A 285 -8.81 -0.02 24.55
CA SER A 285 -9.16 1.35 24.97
C SER A 285 -9.13 2.39 23.84
N LEU A 286 -8.32 2.17 22.79
CA LEU A 286 -8.09 3.13 21.70
C LEU A 286 -9.03 2.95 20.50
N LEU A 287 -9.47 1.72 20.20
CA LEU A 287 -10.19 1.41 18.96
C LEU A 287 -11.72 1.26 19.11
N GLY A 288 -12.24 1.00 20.31
CA GLY A 288 -13.66 0.63 20.46
C GLY A 288 -14.44 1.13 21.67
N GLY A 289 -13.86 1.99 22.52
CA GLY A 289 -14.56 2.43 23.72
C GLY A 289 -14.94 1.25 24.64
N LYS A 290 -15.96 1.43 25.48
CA LYS A 290 -16.36 0.44 26.53
C LYS A 290 -16.85 -0.92 25.99
N ASP A 291 -17.13 -1.02 24.69
CA ASP A 291 -17.78 -2.19 24.08
C ASP A 291 -16.81 -3.14 23.37
N MET A 292 -15.51 -2.80 23.29
CA MET A 292 -14.46 -3.70 22.79
C MET A 292 -13.72 -4.37 23.94
N ASN A 293 -13.78 -5.71 23.98
CA ASN A 293 -13.07 -6.53 24.95
C ASN A 293 -12.28 -7.65 24.28
N ILE A 294 -11.34 -8.23 25.04
CA ILE A 294 -10.47 -9.31 24.57
C ILE A 294 -11.23 -10.64 24.62
N GLY A 295 -11.56 -11.20 23.45
CA GLY A 295 -12.04 -12.57 23.32
C GLY A 295 -10.87 -13.55 23.18
N THR A 296 -11.06 -14.79 23.67
CA THR A 296 -10.05 -15.85 23.54
C THR A 296 -10.44 -16.83 22.44
N VAL A 297 -9.58 -17.04 21.44
CA VAL A 297 -9.79 -18.11 20.45
C VAL A 297 -9.52 -19.45 21.13
N VAL A 298 -10.55 -20.29 21.26
CA VAL A 298 -10.46 -21.62 21.89
C VAL A 298 -10.30 -22.74 20.88
N ALA A 299 -10.67 -22.53 19.62
CA ALA A 299 -10.36 -23.44 18.53
C ALA A 299 -10.18 -22.67 17.22
N ASN A 300 -9.29 -23.19 16.36
CA ASN A 300 -9.10 -22.74 14.99
C ASN A 300 -8.82 -23.97 14.12
N LYS A 301 -9.84 -24.44 13.40
CA LYS A 301 -9.81 -25.66 12.60
C LYS A 301 -9.85 -25.29 11.13
N GLU A 302 -8.96 -25.89 10.33
CA GLU A 302 -9.05 -25.77 8.88
C GLU A 302 -10.19 -26.63 8.35
N LEU A 303 -11.09 -26.00 7.59
CA LEU A 303 -12.22 -26.68 6.95
C LEU A 303 -11.91 -27.00 5.48
N ALA A 304 -11.12 -26.15 4.82
CA ALA A 304 -10.65 -26.35 3.46
C ALA A 304 -9.29 -25.69 3.28
N GLY A 305 -8.37 -26.41 2.64
CA GLY A 305 -7.04 -25.92 2.28
C GLY A 305 -7.08 -24.94 1.09
N THR A 306 -5.89 -24.62 0.57
CA THR A 306 -5.73 -23.57 -0.45
C THR A 306 -5.97 -24.03 -1.89
N GLU A 307 -6.34 -25.29 -2.07
CA GLU A 307 -6.41 -25.98 -3.36
C GLU A 307 -7.53 -25.49 -4.30
N VAL A 308 -8.53 -24.76 -3.78
CA VAL A 308 -9.59 -24.14 -4.58
C VAL A 308 -9.80 -22.64 -4.27
N GLY A 309 -8.84 -22.00 -3.59
CA GLY A 309 -8.92 -20.60 -3.17
C GLY A 309 -8.31 -20.36 -1.79
N PRO A 310 -8.53 -19.21 -1.14
CA PRO A 310 -8.02 -18.94 0.21
C PRO A 310 -8.52 -19.97 1.22
N ALA A 311 -7.64 -20.37 2.16
CA ALA A 311 -7.96 -21.35 3.20
C ALA A 311 -9.20 -20.92 4.01
N LYS A 312 -10.11 -21.85 4.25
CA LYS A 312 -11.33 -21.62 5.05
C LYS A 312 -11.14 -22.23 6.43
N ARG A 313 -11.41 -21.44 7.47
CA ARG A 313 -11.22 -21.86 8.87
C ARG A 313 -12.49 -21.67 9.69
N HIS A 314 -12.74 -22.62 10.57
CA HIS A 314 -13.72 -22.52 11.64
C HIS A 314 -13.02 -22.03 12.90
N MET A 315 -13.54 -20.98 13.53
CA MET A 315 -13.00 -20.48 14.79
C MET A 315 -14.06 -20.48 15.88
N ASP A 316 -13.72 -21.06 17.03
CA ASP A 316 -14.50 -20.92 18.25
C ASP A 316 -13.85 -19.85 19.11
N ILE A 317 -14.63 -18.84 19.49
CA ILE A 317 -14.17 -17.71 20.29
C ILE A 317 -14.97 -17.68 21.59
N ARG A 318 -14.27 -17.80 22.72
CA ARG A 318 -14.85 -17.54 24.03
C ARG A 318 -15.03 -16.03 24.18
N LEU A 319 -16.28 -15.63 24.34
CA LEU A 319 -16.62 -14.24 24.59
C LEU A 319 -16.15 -13.80 26.00
N PRO A 320 -15.80 -12.51 26.16
CA PRO A 320 -15.51 -11.93 27.47
C PRO A 320 -16.71 -12.00 28.41
N ASP A 321 -16.45 -11.99 29.72
CA ASP A 321 -17.50 -11.99 30.73
C ASP A 321 -18.45 -10.79 30.57
N GLY A 322 -19.75 -11.05 30.66
CA GLY A 322 -20.80 -10.04 30.51
C GLY A 322 -21.21 -9.74 29.06
N MET A 323 -20.58 -10.35 28.06
CA MET A 323 -20.98 -10.23 26.65
C MET A 323 -21.97 -11.32 26.26
N SER A 324 -23.09 -10.93 25.64
CA SER A 324 -24.13 -11.84 25.13
C SER A 324 -24.38 -11.60 23.65
N TYR A 325 -24.80 -12.64 22.93
CA TYR A 325 -25.20 -12.54 21.53
C TYR A 325 -26.41 -13.42 21.22
N THR A 326 -27.04 -13.19 20.08
CA THR A 326 -28.11 -14.06 19.54
C THR A 326 -27.70 -14.63 18.19
N ALA A 327 -28.32 -15.73 17.77
CA ALA A 327 -28.12 -16.25 16.42
C ALA A 327 -28.46 -15.18 15.37
N GLY A 328 -27.53 -14.93 14.45
CA GLY A 328 -27.64 -13.86 13.45
C GLY A 328 -27.03 -12.51 13.85
N SER A 329 -26.54 -12.35 15.09
CA SER A 329 -25.74 -11.17 15.46
C SER A 329 -24.39 -11.15 14.77
N TYR A 330 -23.89 -9.95 14.45
CA TYR A 330 -22.54 -9.76 13.90
C TYR A 330 -21.56 -9.39 15.01
N HIS A 331 -20.38 -10.01 15.01
CA HIS A 331 -19.25 -9.60 15.85
C HIS A 331 -18.15 -9.02 14.98
N THR A 332 -17.60 -7.87 15.37
CA THR A 332 -16.43 -7.30 14.74
C THR A 332 -15.18 -7.78 15.46
N LEU A 333 -14.35 -8.55 14.77
CA LEU A 333 -13.07 -9.03 15.29
C LEU A 333 -11.94 -8.18 14.73
N VAL A 334 -11.11 -7.63 15.62
CA VAL A 334 -9.90 -6.89 15.25
C VAL A 334 -8.70 -7.76 15.63
N PHE A 335 -8.03 -8.30 14.63
CA PHE A 335 -6.78 -9.04 14.83
C PHE A 335 -5.60 -8.07 14.78
N ALA A 336 -4.66 -8.21 15.72
CA ALA A 336 -3.37 -7.54 15.60
C ALA A 336 -2.60 -8.17 14.43
N LYS A 337 -2.02 -7.35 13.55
CA LYS A 337 -1.10 -7.83 12.51
C LYS A 337 0.17 -8.29 13.21
N THR A 338 0.34 -9.59 13.40
CA THR A 338 1.64 -10.18 13.74
C THR A 338 2.47 -10.25 12.47
N THR A 339 3.49 -9.40 12.36
CA THR A 339 4.62 -9.66 11.47
C THR A 339 5.30 -10.92 11.99
N SER A 340 5.23 -12.00 11.21
CA SER A 340 5.93 -13.24 11.53
C SER A 340 7.43 -12.95 11.50
N SER A 341 8.09 -12.93 12.66
CA SER A 341 9.54 -13.10 12.68
C SER A 341 9.84 -14.55 12.31
N LYS A 342 10.48 -14.77 11.17
CA LYS A 342 11.34 -15.94 10.99
C LYS A 342 12.76 -15.47 10.85
#